data_AF-Q08312-F1
#
_entry.id   AF-Q08312-F1
#
_cell.length_a   1.000
_cell.length_b   1.000
_cell.length_c   1.000
_cell.angle_alpha   90.00
_cell.angle_beta   90.00
_cell.angle_gamma   90.00
#
_symmetry.space_group_name_H-M   'P 1'
#
loop_
_entity.id
_entity.type
_entity.pdbx_description
1 polymer ?
#
loop_
_entity_poly.entity_id
_entity_poly.type
_entity_poly.pdbx_seq_one_letter_code
_entity_poly.pdbx_strand_id
1 'polypeptide(L)'
;MSQKTSSCVREAVENIEDLQNAVEEDCPTGCHSKLLSVSHSLGDTVPFAIFTSKSTPLVAFGNVGELDNGPCFNTVFFRVERVHGSCATLSLLIAFDEHKHILDFTDKDTVCEVFRLEKTNYCIEVDLDCFCAINCLNPRLINRTHHH
;
A
#
# COMPACT_ATOMS: atom_id res chain seq x y z
N MET A 1 4.21 -8.27 33.82
CA MET A 1 4.68 -7.79 32.50
C MET A 1 3.46 -7.76 31.61
N SER A 2 3.05 -6.58 31.11
CA SER A 2 1.94 -6.50 30.16
C SER A 2 2.44 -7.15 28.87
N GLN A 3 1.97 -8.36 28.57
CA GLN A 3 2.10 -8.90 27.23
C GLN A 3 1.35 -7.90 26.35
N LYS A 4 2.07 -7.00 25.66
CA LYS A 4 1.49 -6.25 24.57
C LYS A 4 1.02 -7.31 23.58
N THR A 5 -0.26 -7.63 23.58
CA THR A 5 -0.91 -8.36 22.51
C THR A 5 -0.64 -7.54 21.25
N SER A 6 0.25 -8.03 20.41
CA SER A 6 0.52 -7.44 19.11
C SER A 6 -0.79 -7.41 18.31
N SER A 7 -1.08 -6.28 17.69
CA SER A 7 -2.19 -6.18 16.76
C SER A 7 -1.86 -7.00 15.51
N CYS A 8 -2.79 -7.85 15.05
CA CYS A 8 -2.62 -8.62 13.80
C CYS A 8 -2.35 -7.71 12.60
N VAL A 9 -2.90 -6.49 12.62
CA VAL A 9 -2.63 -5.49 11.57
C VAL A 9 -1.17 -5.04 11.63
N ARG A 10 -0.64 -4.80 12.82
CA ARG A 10 0.77 -4.40 12.96
C ARG A 10 1.72 -5.48 12.45
N GLU A 11 1.55 -6.71 12.90
CA GLU A 11 2.39 -7.84 12.46
C GLU A 11 2.35 -8.02 10.93
N ALA A 12 1.17 -7.85 10.34
CA ALA A 12 1.02 -7.92 8.90
C ALA A 12 1.76 -6.79 8.16
N VAL A 13 1.68 -5.55 8.66
CA VAL A 13 2.37 -4.41 8.06
C VAL A 13 3.89 -4.51 8.24
N GLU A 14 4.38 -4.95 9.39
CA GLU A 14 5.80 -5.25 9.64
C GLU A 14 6.32 -6.32 8.66
N ASN A 15 5.56 -7.41 8.48
CA ASN A 15 5.94 -8.45 7.51
C ASN A 15 5.91 -7.95 6.06
N ILE A 16 5.01 -7.01 5.71
CA ILE A 16 5.03 -6.39 4.38
C ILE A 16 6.29 -5.53 4.21
N GLU A 17 6.67 -4.73 5.22
CA GLU A 17 7.91 -3.93 5.20
C GLU A 17 9.13 -4.84 4.99
N ASP A 18 9.25 -5.94 5.74
CA ASP A 18 10.34 -6.91 5.60
C ASP A 18 10.42 -7.50 4.20
N LEU A 19 9.27 -7.88 3.61
CA LEU A 19 9.20 -8.41 2.25
C LEU A 19 9.60 -7.38 1.19
N GLN A 20 9.21 -6.12 1.36
CA GLN A 20 9.57 -5.04 0.43
C GLN A 20 11.07 -4.73 0.52
N ASN A 21 11.62 -4.64 1.72
CA ASN A 21 13.05 -4.39 1.95
C ASN A 21 13.91 -5.53 1.41
N ALA A 22 13.46 -6.79 1.54
CA ALA A 22 14.19 -7.94 0.98
C ALA A 22 14.30 -7.92 -0.55
N VAL A 23 13.36 -7.28 -1.25
CA VAL A 23 13.45 -7.09 -2.71
C VAL A 23 14.45 -5.98 -3.05
N GLU A 24 14.51 -4.91 -2.26
CA GLU A 24 15.46 -3.80 -2.44
C GLU A 24 16.91 -4.21 -2.12
N GLU A 25 17.10 -5.07 -1.11
CA GLU A 25 18.42 -5.62 -0.73
C GLU A 25 18.95 -6.67 -1.71
N ASP A 26 18.15 -7.11 -2.69
CA ASP A 26 18.53 -8.13 -3.66
C ASP A 26 19.57 -7.58 -4.64
N CYS A 27 20.82 -7.52 -4.16
CA CYS A 27 21.98 -7.13 -4.93
C CYS A 27 22.07 -8.10 -6.12
N PRO A 28 22.09 -7.61 -7.38
CA PRO A 28 22.09 -8.46 -8.58
C PRO A 28 23.23 -9.51 -8.59
N THR A 29 24.28 -9.30 -7.80
CA THR A 29 25.47 -10.15 -7.70
C THR A 29 25.53 -11.04 -6.45
N GLY A 30 24.51 -11.09 -5.60
CA GLY A 30 24.48 -12.01 -4.45
C GLY A 30 24.31 -13.48 -4.87
N CYS A 31 25.08 -14.40 -4.28
CA CYS A 31 25.09 -15.83 -4.63
C CYS A 31 23.73 -16.55 -4.55
N HIS A 32 22.76 -15.98 -3.82
CA HIS A 32 21.46 -16.60 -3.54
C HIS A 32 20.26 -15.80 -4.06
N SER A 33 20.47 -14.59 -4.61
CA SER A 33 19.40 -13.68 -5.03
C SER A 33 18.41 -14.38 -5.96
N LYS A 34 18.95 -15.02 -7.01
CA LYS A 34 18.18 -15.72 -8.03
C LYS A 34 17.39 -16.94 -7.56
N LEU A 35 17.69 -17.53 -6.39
CA LEU A 35 16.99 -18.74 -5.94
C LEU A 35 15.60 -18.43 -5.34
N LEU A 36 15.40 -17.23 -4.82
CA LEU A 36 14.14 -16.81 -4.18
C LEU A 36 13.42 -15.69 -4.94
N SER A 37 14.04 -15.13 -5.98
CA SER A 37 13.58 -13.93 -6.66
C SER A 37 12.42 -14.12 -7.66
N VAL A 38 11.45 -14.98 -7.36
CA VAL A 38 10.21 -15.10 -8.15
C VAL A 38 9.45 -13.74 -8.20
N SER A 39 9.76 -12.82 -7.26
CA SER A 39 9.15 -11.49 -7.15
C SER A 39 9.70 -10.38 -8.05
N HIS A 40 10.83 -10.52 -8.77
CA HIS A 40 11.31 -9.41 -9.64
C HIS A 40 10.26 -8.99 -10.67
N SER A 41 9.38 -9.90 -11.09
CA SER A 41 8.28 -9.60 -12.01
C SER A 41 7.09 -8.86 -11.40
N LEU A 42 6.95 -8.89 -10.07
CA LEU A 42 5.80 -8.33 -9.34
C LEU A 42 6.08 -6.94 -8.76
N GLY A 43 7.34 -6.52 -8.71
CA GLY A 43 7.78 -5.27 -8.12
C GLY A 43 8.09 -5.39 -6.62
N ASP A 44 8.36 -4.24 -6.03
CA ASP A 44 8.83 -3.97 -4.66
C ASP A 44 7.69 -3.45 -3.76
N THR A 45 6.44 -3.77 -4.09
CA THR A 45 5.28 -3.22 -3.36
C THR A 45 4.18 -4.23 -3.23
N VAL A 46 3.75 -4.45 -1.99
CA VAL A 46 2.52 -5.17 -1.67
C VAL A 46 1.49 -4.12 -1.30
N PRO A 47 0.59 -3.73 -2.22
CA PRO A 47 -0.47 -2.78 -1.92
C PRO A 47 -1.43 -3.38 -0.88
N PHE A 48 -1.96 -2.56 0.02
CA PHE A 48 -2.96 -3.01 0.97
C PHE A 48 -3.96 -1.91 1.34
N ALA A 49 -5.09 -2.33 1.90
CA ALA A 49 -6.07 -1.47 2.55
C ALA A 49 -6.20 -1.83 4.03
N ILE A 50 -6.40 -0.84 4.90
CA ILE A 50 -6.63 -1.03 6.34
C ILE A 50 -8.00 -0.52 6.74
N PHE A 51 -8.62 -1.21 7.71
CA PHE A 51 -10.00 -0.97 8.10
C PHE A 51 -10.11 -0.75 9.60
N THR A 52 -10.94 0.23 9.96
CA THR A 52 -11.29 0.53 11.35
C THR A 52 -12.18 -0.55 11.96
N SER A 53 -12.44 -0.46 13.27
CA SER A 53 -13.38 -1.35 13.99
C SER A 53 -14.83 -1.31 13.47
N LYS A 54 -15.19 -0.29 12.68
CA LYS A 54 -16.49 -0.17 12.01
C LYS A 54 -16.50 -0.76 10.61
N SER A 55 -15.48 -1.54 10.25
CA SER A 55 -15.26 -2.09 8.91
C SER A 55 -15.20 -1.02 7.81
N THR A 56 -14.87 0.22 8.18
CA THR A 56 -14.70 1.33 7.25
C THR A 56 -13.23 1.42 6.85
N PRO A 57 -12.90 1.43 5.55
CA PRO A 57 -11.52 1.61 5.10
C PRO A 57 -11.00 2.99 5.52
N LEU A 58 -9.69 3.08 5.79
CA LEU A 58 -9.04 4.37 5.92
C LEU A 58 -9.03 5.05 4.55
N VAL A 59 -9.57 6.26 4.48
CA VAL A 59 -9.46 7.14 3.30
C VAL A 59 -8.44 8.23 3.62
N ALA A 60 -7.49 8.43 2.73
CA ALA A 60 -6.48 9.48 2.84
C ALA A 60 -6.47 10.36 1.57
N PHE A 61 -5.96 11.58 1.70
CA PHE A 61 -5.95 12.58 0.63
C PHE A 61 -4.52 12.93 0.26
N GLY A 62 -4.22 12.95 -1.04
CA GLY A 62 -2.93 13.33 -1.60
C GLY A 62 -3.04 14.57 -2.47
N ASN A 63 -1.93 15.30 -2.63
CA ASN A 63 -1.86 16.58 -3.35
C ASN A 63 -2.94 17.60 -2.93
N VAL A 64 -3.23 17.70 -1.63
CA VAL A 64 -4.25 18.63 -1.11
C VAL A 64 -3.83 20.06 -1.40
N GLY A 65 -4.74 20.82 -2.03
CA GLY A 65 -4.48 22.19 -2.47
C GLY A 65 -3.71 22.30 -3.78
N GLU A 66 -3.38 21.17 -4.42
CA GLU A 66 -2.78 21.11 -5.77
C GLU A 66 -1.51 21.96 -5.88
N LEU A 67 -0.66 21.89 -4.83
CA LEU A 67 0.61 22.61 -4.78
C LEU A 67 1.67 21.97 -5.68
N ASP A 68 1.53 20.66 -5.94
CA ASP A 68 2.31 19.95 -6.94
C ASP A 68 1.52 19.80 -8.24
N ASN A 69 2.22 19.51 -9.34
CA ASN A 69 1.56 19.24 -10.62
C ASN A 69 0.69 17.98 -10.53
N GLY A 70 -0.61 18.16 -10.76
CA GLY A 70 -1.60 17.07 -10.79
C GLY A 70 -2.84 17.42 -9.99
N PRO A 71 -3.90 16.60 -10.08
CA PRO A 71 -5.10 16.82 -9.30
C PRO A 71 -4.91 16.40 -7.83
N CYS A 72 -5.71 16.98 -6.95
CA CYS A 72 -5.99 16.40 -5.63
C CYS A 72 -6.69 15.04 -5.82
N PHE A 73 -6.39 14.07 -4.96
CA PHE A 73 -7.02 12.75 -5.03
C PHE A 73 -7.24 12.19 -3.62
N ASN A 74 -8.08 11.17 -3.53
CA ASN A 74 -8.18 10.34 -2.33
C ASN A 74 -7.95 8.87 -2.67
N THR A 75 -7.64 8.07 -1.66
CA THR A 75 -7.41 6.63 -1.83
C THR A 75 -7.66 5.88 -0.54
N VAL A 76 -7.94 4.58 -0.71
CA VAL A 76 -7.99 3.57 0.36
C VAL A 76 -6.83 2.58 0.30
N PHE A 77 -5.88 2.80 -0.62
CA PHE A 77 -4.78 1.90 -0.90
C PHE A 77 -3.45 2.52 -0.52
N PHE A 78 -2.62 1.72 0.14
CA PHE A 78 -1.39 2.15 0.77
C PHE A 78 -0.24 1.21 0.44
N ARG A 79 0.97 1.76 0.49
CA ARG A 79 2.24 1.04 0.62
C ARG A 79 2.85 1.45 1.96
N VAL A 80 3.45 0.50 2.67
CA VAL A 80 4.23 0.82 3.87
C VAL A 80 5.60 1.31 3.44
N GLU A 81 6.02 2.45 4.00
CA GLU A 81 7.38 2.97 3.84
C GLU A 81 8.25 2.61 5.04
N ARG A 82 7.66 2.65 6.25
CA ARG A 82 8.36 2.33 7.49
C ARG A 82 7.40 1.99 8.63
N VAL A 83 7.74 1.03 9.47
CA VAL A 83 7.10 0.81 10.77
C VAL A 83 8.05 1.22 11.91
N HIS A 84 7.49 1.88 12.93
CA HIS A 84 8.22 2.23 14.14
C HIS A 84 7.31 2.14 15.37
N GLY A 85 7.45 1.06 16.14
CA GLY A 85 6.60 0.80 17.30
C GLY A 85 5.18 0.46 16.85
N SER A 86 4.17 1.16 17.35
CA SER A 86 2.79 1.02 16.85
C SER A 86 2.47 1.94 15.67
N CYS A 87 3.40 2.81 15.27
CA CYS A 87 3.17 3.76 14.19
C CYS A 87 3.74 3.25 12.87
N ALA A 88 3.16 3.69 11.76
CA ALA A 88 3.73 3.48 10.43
C ALA A 88 3.56 4.70 9.53
N THR A 89 4.59 4.94 8.72
CA THR A 89 4.54 5.85 7.58
C THR A 89 4.02 5.06 6.38
N LEU A 90 2.88 5.49 5.84
CA LEU A 90 2.26 4.89 4.66
C LEU A 90 2.28 5.86 3.50
N SER A 91 2.76 5.44 2.33
CA SER A 91 2.58 6.18 1.09
C SER A 91 1.23 5.87 0.46
N LEU A 92 0.63 6.89 -0.14
CA LEU A 92 -0.67 6.81 -0.80
C LEU A 92 -0.49 6.24 -2.20
N LEU A 93 -1.29 5.24 -2.55
CA LEU A 93 -1.36 4.72 -3.91
C LEU A 93 -2.55 5.32 -4.64
N ILE A 94 -2.29 6.02 -5.75
CA ILE A 94 -3.36 6.55 -6.59
C ILE A 94 -3.99 5.41 -7.39
N ALA A 95 -5.31 5.34 -7.43
CA ALA A 95 -6.03 4.29 -8.14
C ALA A 95 -6.64 4.81 -9.43
N PHE A 96 -6.54 3.98 -10.47
CA PHE A 96 -7.08 4.25 -11.79
C PHE A 96 -8.00 3.15 -12.26
N ASP A 97 -9.02 3.54 -13.01
CA ASP A 97 -9.84 2.63 -13.81
C ASP A 97 -9.08 2.13 -15.06
N GLU A 98 -9.73 1.29 -15.85
CA GLU A 98 -9.16 0.74 -17.10
C GLU A 98 -8.93 1.80 -18.20
N HIS A 99 -9.59 2.96 -18.07
CA HIS A 99 -9.53 4.11 -18.97
C HIS A 99 -8.56 5.20 -18.50
N LYS A 100 -7.82 4.95 -17.41
CA LYS A 100 -6.86 5.86 -16.77
C LYS A 100 -7.49 7.09 -16.11
N HIS A 101 -8.77 7.03 -15.75
CA HIS A 101 -9.36 8.02 -14.86
C HIS A 101 -8.98 7.72 -13.42
N ILE A 102 -8.72 8.77 -12.63
CA ILE A 102 -8.47 8.64 -11.21
C ILE A 102 -9.80 8.32 -10.52
N LEU A 103 -9.80 7.29 -9.69
CA LEU A 103 -10.97 6.88 -8.93
C LEU A 103 -11.13 7.73 -7.67
N ASP A 104 -12.39 8.01 -7.30
CA ASP A 104 -12.78 8.70 -6.08
C ASP A 104 -13.44 7.71 -5.10
N PHE A 105 -12.92 7.61 -3.88
CA PHE A 105 -13.37 6.69 -2.84
C PHE A 105 -14.25 7.37 -1.78
N THR A 106 -14.85 8.54 -2.06
CA THR A 106 -15.96 9.05 -1.24
C THR A 106 -17.26 8.29 -1.46
N ASP A 107 -17.41 7.62 -2.61
CA ASP A 107 -18.59 6.82 -2.99
C ASP A 107 -18.32 5.31 -2.89
N LYS A 108 -19.36 4.50 -2.65
CA LYS A 108 -19.23 3.13 -2.12
C LYS A 108 -18.74 2.06 -3.11
N ASP A 109 -18.93 2.26 -4.42
CA ASP A 109 -18.79 1.17 -5.41
C ASP A 109 -17.51 1.28 -6.26
N THR A 110 -16.66 2.28 -6.04
CA THR A 110 -15.45 2.55 -6.85
C THR A 110 -14.29 1.57 -6.61
N VAL A 111 -14.31 0.80 -5.52
CA VAL A 111 -13.26 -0.20 -5.20
C VAL A 111 -13.17 -1.31 -6.26
N CYS A 112 -14.31 -1.72 -6.84
CA CYS A 112 -14.35 -2.79 -7.83
C CYS A 112 -13.87 -2.33 -9.23
N GLU A 113 -13.77 -1.02 -9.46
CA GLU A 113 -13.34 -0.44 -10.73
C GLU A 113 -11.82 -0.29 -10.84
N VAL A 114 -11.10 -0.56 -9.73
CA VAL A 114 -9.64 -0.43 -9.66
C VAL A 114 -8.96 -1.39 -10.64
N PHE A 115 -8.39 -0.81 -11.68
CA PHE A 115 -7.59 -1.53 -12.67
C PHE A 115 -6.11 -1.46 -12.30
N ARG A 116 -5.62 -0.27 -11.93
CA ARG A 116 -4.21 0.04 -11.75
C ARG A 116 -3.99 0.91 -10.52
N LEU A 117 -2.93 0.63 -9.77
CA LEU A 117 -2.42 1.46 -8.69
C LEU A 117 -1.06 2.03 -9.11
N GLU A 118 -0.79 3.30 -8.78
CA GLU A 118 0.54 3.90 -8.95
C GLU A 118 1.05 4.46 -7.63
N LYS A 119 2.37 4.42 -7.44
CA LYS A 119 3.02 4.98 -6.26
C LYS A 119 3.02 6.50 -6.32
N THR A 120 2.89 7.14 -5.16
CA THR A 120 3.05 8.59 -5.02
C THR A 120 4.06 8.91 -3.91
N ASN A 121 4.45 10.18 -3.82
CA ASN A 121 5.31 10.68 -2.74
C ASN A 121 4.50 11.26 -1.57
N TYR A 122 3.17 11.14 -1.58
CA TYR A 122 2.32 11.60 -0.49
C TYR A 122 2.27 10.51 0.57
N CYS A 123 2.58 10.87 1.81
CA CYS A 123 2.59 9.95 2.94
C CYS A 123 1.69 10.44 4.07
N ILE A 124 1.23 9.49 4.87
CA ILE A 124 0.53 9.72 6.14
C ILE A 124 1.18 8.91 7.25
N GLU A 125 1.03 9.41 8.48
CA GLU A 125 1.38 8.67 9.69
C GLU A 125 0.11 8.07 10.29
N VAL A 126 0.17 6.78 10.65
CA VAL A 126 -0.97 6.08 11.25
C VAL A 126 -0.54 5.31 12.50
N ASP A 127 -1.48 5.13 13.44
CA ASP A 127 -1.34 4.19 14.54
C ASP A 127 -1.99 2.85 14.16
N LEU A 128 -1.17 1.81 14.00
CA LEU A 128 -1.59 0.47 13.58
C LEU A 128 -2.47 -0.23 14.62
N ASP A 129 -2.46 0.23 15.88
CA ASP A 129 -3.34 -0.30 16.93
C ASP A 129 -4.79 0.24 16.79
N CYS A 130 -5.03 1.22 15.92
CA CYS A 130 -6.36 1.78 15.64
C CYS A 130 -7.16 1.01 14.57
N PHE A 131 -6.57 -0.01 13.94
CA PHE A 131 -7.17 -0.77 12.86
C PHE A 131 -7.44 -2.21 13.27
N CYS A 132 -8.50 -2.80 12.72
CA CYS A 132 -8.95 -4.15 13.07
C CYS A 132 -8.79 -5.15 11.93
N ALA A 133 -8.60 -4.68 10.70
CA ALA A 133 -8.34 -5.55 9.57
C ALA A 133 -7.39 -4.89 8.57
N ILE A 134 -6.69 -5.76 7.85
CA ILE A 134 -5.84 -5.43 6.71
C ILE A 134 -6.21 -6.37 5.56
N ASN A 135 -6.26 -5.83 4.36
CA ASN A 135 -6.42 -6.59 3.13
C ASN A 135 -5.18 -6.35 2.27
N CYS A 136 -4.28 -7.34 2.22
CA CYS A 136 -3.19 -7.35 1.25
C CYS A 136 -3.76 -7.61 -0.14
N LEU A 137 -3.34 -6.82 -1.12
CA LEU A 137 -3.82 -6.88 -2.50
C LEU A 137 -2.74 -7.46 -3.41
N ASN A 138 -3.12 -7.82 -4.62
CA ASN A 138 -2.21 -8.41 -5.58
C ASN A 138 -1.20 -7.35 -6.07
N PRO A 139 0.12 -7.57 -5.94
CA PRO A 139 1.15 -6.66 -6.46
C PRO A 139 1.01 -6.35 -7.95
N ARG A 140 0.38 -7.22 -8.75
CA ARG A 140 0.08 -6.98 -10.17
C ARG A 140 -0.84 -5.78 -10.43
N LEU A 141 -1.49 -5.23 -9.41
CA LEU A 141 -2.23 -3.97 -9.53
C LEU A 141 -1.28 -2.77 -9.70
N ILE A 142 -0.06 -2.86 -9.15
CA ILE A 142 0.95 -1.80 -9.26
C ILE A 142 1.39 -1.68 -10.72
N ASN A 143 1.25 -0.48 -11.30
CA ASN A 143 1.63 -0.16 -12.67
C ASN A 143 1.04 -1.14 -13.71
N ARG A 144 -0.12 -1.75 -13.42
CA ARG A 144 -0.80 -2.67 -14.33
C ARG A 144 -1.04 -2.02 -15.68
N THR A 145 -0.75 -2.73 -16.76
CA THR A 145 -1.07 -2.32 -18.13
C THR A 145 -2.00 -3.34 -18.78
N HIS A 146 -2.70 -2.93 -19.84
CA HIS A 146 -3.47 -3.88 -20.66
C HIS A 146 -2.50 -4.88 -21.30
N HIS A 147 -2.81 -6.16 -21.20
CA HIS A 147 -2.09 -7.18 -21.95
C HIS A 147 -2.49 -7.05 -23.43
N HIS A 148 -1.53 -6.75 -24.29
CA HIS A 148 -1.70 -6.83 -25.74
C HIS A 148 -1.70 -8.29 -26.21
#